data_AF-A0A1V0JGK5-F1
#
_entry.id   AF-A0A1V0JGK5-F1
#
_cell.length_a   1.000
_cell.length_b   1.000
_cell.length_c   1.000
_cell.angle_alpha   90.00
_cell.angle_beta   90.00
_cell.angle_gamma   90.00
#
_symmetry.space_group_name_H-M   'P 1'
#
loop_
_entity.id
_entity.type
_entity.pdbx_description
1 polymer ?
#
loop_
_entity_poly.entity_id
_entity_poly.type
_entity_poly.pdbx_seq_one_letter_code
_entity_poly.pdbx_strand_id
1 'polypeptide(L)'
;NEVIKPTINGVLDIMRACAKSKTIRKIIFTSSAGTVDVEEKRKPVYDESCWSDLDFVQGIKMTGWMYFVSKTLAEQAAWKFAEENNLDFISIIPTLVVGPFIMQSMPPSLLTALSLITGNEAHYGILKQGHYVHLDDLCMSHIFLYENPKAE
;
A
#
# COMPACT_ATOMS: atom_id res chain seq x y z
N ASN A 1 19.53 4.47 -0.76
CA ASN A 1 18.32 3.98 -1.46
C ASN A 1 17.30 5.10 -1.42
N GLU A 2 16.91 5.58 -2.60
CA GLU A 2 16.08 6.77 -2.83
C GLU A 2 14.58 6.54 -2.65
N VAL A 3 14.13 5.29 -2.47
CA VAL A 3 12.69 4.96 -2.31
C VAL A 3 12.36 4.57 -0.87
N ILE A 4 13.13 3.67 -0.28
CA ILE A 4 12.81 3.09 1.04
C ILE A 4 12.86 4.14 2.15
N LYS A 5 14.00 4.82 2.31
CA LYS A 5 14.17 5.80 3.41
C LYS A 5 13.17 6.96 3.31
N PRO A 6 12.95 7.59 2.13
CA PRO A 6 11.97 8.67 2.02
C PRO A 6 10.54 8.22 2.31
N THR A 7 10.15 6.98 1.95
CA THR A 7 8.79 6.48 2.24
C THR A 7 8.56 6.37 3.75
N ILE A 8 9.50 5.76 4.47
CA ILE A 8 9.42 5.59 5.94
C ILE A 8 9.47 6.96 6.64
N ASN A 9 10.44 7.79 6.28
CA ASN A 9 10.57 9.11 6.92
C ASN A 9 9.36 9.99 6.62
N GLY A 10 8.84 9.96 5.38
CA GLY A 10 7.69 10.75 4.96
C GLY A 10 6.43 10.43 5.77
N VAL A 11 6.11 9.14 5.95
CA VAL A 11 4.95 8.77 6.79
C VAL A 11 5.14 9.21 8.24
N LEU A 12 6.34 9.00 8.81
CA LEU A 12 6.63 9.41 10.18
C LEU A 12 6.62 10.94 10.37
N ASP A 13 7.09 11.70 9.38
CA ASP A 13 7.05 13.17 9.38
C ASP A 13 5.59 13.67 9.40
N ILE A 14 4.73 13.10 8.56
CA ILE A 14 3.30 13.41 8.51
C ILE A 14 2.63 13.06 9.84
N MET A 15 2.85 11.86 10.38
CA MET A 15 2.24 11.45 11.64
C MET A 15 2.72 12.31 12.82
N ARG A 16 4.00 12.70 12.85
CA ARG A 16 4.51 13.67 13.83
C ARG A 16 3.83 15.03 13.70
N ALA A 17 3.52 15.48 12.48
CA ALA A 17 2.76 16.72 12.29
C ALA A 17 1.31 16.57 12.76
N CYS A 18 0.64 15.46 12.46
CA CYS A 18 -0.71 15.15 12.93
C CYS A 18 -0.79 15.16 14.47
N ALA A 19 0.15 14.46 15.13
CA ALA A 19 0.23 14.41 16.59
C ALA A 19 0.45 15.81 17.21
N LYS A 20 1.31 16.63 16.60
CA LYS A 20 1.55 18.02 17.04
C LYS A 20 0.33 18.92 16.87
N SER A 21 -0.47 18.70 15.83
CA SER A 21 -1.63 19.53 15.50
C SER A 21 -2.74 19.44 16.57
N LYS A 22 -2.88 18.29 17.24
CA LYS A 22 -3.95 18.00 18.23
C LYS A 22 -5.41 18.15 17.73
N THR A 23 -5.60 18.47 16.45
CA THR A 23 -6.91 18.64 15.81
C THR A 23 -7.26 17.47 14.87
N ILE A 24 -6.30 16.62 14.54
CA ILE A 24 -6.50 15.46 13.68
C ILE A 24 -7.13 14.34 14.52
N ARG A 25 -8.31 13.88 14.11
CA ARG A 25 -9.06 12.84 14.83
C ARG A 25 -8.72 11.41 14.42
N LYS A 26 -8.26 11.21 13.18
CA LYS A 26 -8.02 9.91 12.56
C LYS A 26 -7.08 10.07 11.37
N ILE A 27 -6.16 9.14 11.18
CA ILE A 27 -5.20 9.10 10.08
C ILE A 27 -5.51 7.88 9.21
N ILE A 28 -5.76 8.09 7.93
CA ILE A 28 -5.90 7.00 6.95
C ILE A 28 -4.62 6.91 6.13
N PHE A 29 -3.97 5.75 6.16
CA PHE A 29 -2.78 5.46 5.38
C PHE A 29 -3.11 4.48 4.26
N THR A 30 -2.89 4.90 3.02
CA THR A 30 -3.01 4.00 1.87
C THR A 30 -1.76 3.12 1.81
N SER A 31 -1.85 1.86 2.23
CA SER A 31 -0.81 0.85 2.06
C SER A 31 -0.88 0.18 0.67
N SER A 32 -0.59 -1.12 0.57
CA SER A 32 -0.56 -1.88 -0.69
C SER A 32 -0.60 -3.37 -0.41
N ALA A 33 -1.26 -4.16 -1.26
CA ALA A 33 -1.18 -5.63 -1.21
C ALA A 33 0.26 -6.16 -1.23
N GLY A 34 1.21 -5.39 -1.77
CA GLY A 34 2.64 -5.71 -1.70
C GLY A 34 3.22 -5.79 -0.28
N THR A 35 2.49 -5.33 0.74
CA THR A 35 2.86 -5.51 2.16
C THR A 35 2.37 -6.84 2.74
N VAL A 36 1.52 -7.57 2.02
CA VAL A 36 0.77 -8.74 2.50
C VAL A 36 1.17 -10.03 1.79
N ASP A 37 1.27 -10.02 0.45
CA ASP A 37 1.19 -11.25 -0.36
C ASP A 37 2.43 -11.57 -1.21
N VAL A 38 3.57 -10.96 -0.87
CA VAL A 38 4.85 -11.17 -1.58
C VAL A 38 5.74 -12.11 -0.79
N GLU A 39 5.64 -13.39 -1.11
CA GLU A 39 6.40 -14.50 -0.52
C GLU A 39 6.67 -15.60 -1.55
N GLU A 40 7.62 -16.50 -1.29
CA GLU A 40 8.01 -17.56 -2.24
C GLU A 40 6.85 -18.50 -2.57
N LYS A 41 6.04 -18.85 -1.56
CA LYS A 41 4.91 -19.78 -1.69
C LYS A 41 3.63 -19.07 -1.28
N ARG A 42 2.89 -18.58 -2.28
CA ARG A 42 1.65 -17.85 -2.02
C ARG A 42 0.58 -18.73 -1.37
N LYS A 43 -0.15 -18.12 -0.44
CA LYS A 43 -1.31 -18.71 0.23
C LYS A 43 -2.53 -18.65 -0.71
N PRO A 44 -3.52 -19.54 -0.54
CA PRO A 44 -4.76 -19.46 -1.30
C PRO A 44 -5.63 -18.25 -0.90
N VAL A 45 -5.48 -17.76 0.34
CA VAL A 45 -6.19 -16.60 0.88
C VAL A 45 -5.24 -15.81 1.77
N TYR A 46 -5.35 -14.49 1.71
CA TYR A 46 -4.64 -13.53 2.56
C TYR A 46 -5.65 -12.72 3.36
N ASP A 47 -5.26 -12.36 4.58
CA ASP A 47 -6.01 -11.50 5.49
C ASP A 47 -5.07 -10.43 6.08
N GLU A 48 -5.62 -9.57 6.93
CA GLU A 48 -4.92 -8.44 7.56
C GLU A 48 -3.82 -8.86 8.53
N SER A 49 -3.73 -10.14 8.91
CA SER A 49 -2.66 -10.65 9.77
C SER A 49 -1.37 -10.99 9.00
N CYS A 50 -1.45 -11.04 7.68
CA CYS A 50 -0.35 -11.45 6.81
C CYS A 50 0.61 -10.28 6.48
N TRP A 51 1.90 -10.61 6.39
CA TRP A 51 2.95 -9.69 5.95
C TRP A 51 3.85 -10.35 4.91
N SER A 52 4.30 -9.58 3.93
CA SER A 52 5.26 -9.99 2.91
C SER A 52 6.62 -10.35 3.52
N ASP A 53 7.27 -11.35 2.93
CA ASP A 53 8.61 -11.80 3.31
C ASP A 53 9.68 -10.87 2.71
N LEU A 54 10.21 -9.96 3.53
CA LEU A 54 11.20 -8.99 3.08
C LEU A 54 12.54 -9.62 2.68
N ASP A 55 12.92 -10.76 3.24
CA ASP A 55 14.15 -11.46 2.87
C ASP A 55 14.00 -12.06 1.47
N PHE A 56 12.85 -12.69 1.19
CA PHE A 56 12.51 -13.16 -0.15
C PHE A 56 12.48 -12.01 -1.17
N VAL A 57 11.79 -10.90 -0.84
CA VAL A 57 11.68 -9.74 -1.74
C VAL A 57 13.04 -9.14 -2.08
N GLN A 58 13.92 -8.99 -1.08
CA GLN A 58 15.27 -8.44 -1.26
C GLN A 58 16.25 -9.43 -1.92
N GLY A 59 16.03 -10.73 -1.76
CA GLY A 59 16.80 -11.78 -2.40
C GLY A 59 16.51 -11.88 -3.91
N ILE A 60 15.24 -11.92 -4.29
CA ILE A 60 14.82 -12.09 -5.69
C ILE A 60 14.87 -10.78 -6.48
N LYS A 61 14.58 -9.63 -5.84
CA LYS A 61 14.57 -8.30 -6.49
C LYS A 61 13.69 -8.22 -7.74
N MET A 62 12.50 -8.82 -7.67
CA MET A 62 11.48 -8.78 -8.73
C MET A 62 11.03 -7.35 -9.10
N THR A 63 10.30 -7.20 -10.21
CA THR A 63 9.67 -5.92 -10.59
C THR A 63 8.89 -5.33 -9.41
N GLY A 64 9.22 -4.11 -9.01
CA GLY A 64 8.58 -3.43 -7.87
C GLY A 64 9.15 -3.75 -6.49
N TRP A 65 10.20 -4.56 -6.36
CA TRP A 65 10.72 -4.98 -5.04
C TRP A 65 11.03 -3.82 -4.08
N MET A 66 11.64 -2.72 -4.57
CA MET A 66 11.93 -1.56 -3.71
C MET A 66 10.66 -0.88 -3.18
N TYR A 67 9.59 -0.89 -3.98
CA TYR A 67 8.28 -0.38 -3.58
C TYR A 67 7.64 -1.30 -2.55
N PHE A 68 7.68 -2.63 -2.73
CA PHE A 68 7.17 -3.58 -1.74
C PHE A 68 7.88 -3.41 -0.40
N VAL A 69 9.23 -3.40 -0.40
CA VAL A 69 10.01 -3.18 0.83
C VAL A 69 9.68 -1.82 1.46
N SER A 70 9.58 -0.75 0.67
CA SER A 70 9.32 0.59 1.21
C SER A 70 7.93 0.70 1.83
N LYS A 71 6.90 0.11 1.20
CA LYS A 71 5.53 0.09 1.71
C LYS A 71 5.41 -0.73 2.98
N THR A 72 6.00 -1.93 3.02
CA THR A 72 5.96 -2.80 4.20
C THR A 72 6.62 -2.11 5.40
N LEU A 73 7.84 -1.59 5.23
CA LEU A 73 8.55 -0.93 6.33
C LEU A 73 7.89 0.38 6.77
N ALA A 74 7.29 1.13 5.84
CA ALA A 74 6.57 2.35 6.18
C ALA A 74 5.29 2.05 6.95
N GLU A 75 4.53 1.02 6.57
CA GLU A 75 3.32 0.60 7.28
C GLU A 75 3.63 0.10 8.68
N GLN A 76 4.64 -0.76 8.85
CA GLN A 76 5.10 -1.23 10.16
C GLN A 76 5.55 -0.07 11.06
N ALA A 77 6.29 0.89 10.50
CA ALA A 77 6.71 2.08 11.24
C ALA A 77 5.53 2.98 11.62
N ALA A 78 4.53 3.10 10.75
CA ALA A 78 3.32 3.88 11.00
C ALA A 78 2.47 3.26 12.12
N TRP A 79 2.21 1.95 12.08
CA TRP A 79 1.51 1.23 13.15
C TRP A 79 2.22 1.41 14.50
N LYS A 80 3.53 1.16 14.55
CA LYS A 80 4.33 1.36 15.75
C LYS A 80 4.23 2.79 16.29
N PHE A 81 4.35 3.79 15.41
CA PHE A 81 4.26 5.19 15.82
C PHE A 81 2.85 5.55 16.33
N ALA A 82 1.80 5.02 15.71
CA ALA A 82 0.42 5.23 16.13
C ALA A 82 0.18 4.67 17.54
N GLU A 83 0.62 3.43 17.79
CA GLU A 83 0.52 2.78 19.11
C GLU A 83 1.28 3.57 20.18
N GLU A 84 2.53 3.94 19.92
CA GLU A 84 3.37 4.68 20.88
C GLU A 84 2.82 6.08 21.22
N ASN A 85 2.02 6.67 20.34
CA ASN A 85 1.49 8.03 20.49
C ASN A 85 -0.04 8.08 20.69
N ASN A 86 -0.69 6.92 20.86
CA ASN A 86 -2.15 6.79 20.99
C ASN A 86 -2.92 7.53 19.88
N LEU A 87 -2.52 7.33 18.62
CA LEU A 87 -3.19 7.92 17.46
C LEU A 87 -4.21 6.94 16.89
N ASP A 88 -5.41 7.44 16.55
CA ASP A 88 -6.38 6.71 15.72
C ASP A 88 -5.83 6.64 14.28
N PHE A 89 -5.43 5.44 13.88
CA PHE A 89 -4.73 5.16 12.63
C PHE A 89 -5.33 3.92 11.97
N ILE A 90 -5.64 4.04 10.68
CA ILE A 90 -6.16 2.94 9.87
C ILE A 90 -5.29 2.82 8.62
N SER A 91 -4.91 1.59 8.29
CA SER A 91 -4.26 1.26 7.02
C SER A 91 -5.27 0.65 6.05
N ILE A 92 -5.28 1.12 4.80
CA ILE A 92 -6.08 0.53 3.71
C ILE A 92 -5.13 -0.14 2.75
N ILE A 93 -5.37 -1.41 2.45
CA ILE A 93 -4.49 -2.25 1.64
C ILE A 93 -5.15 -2.50 0.27
N PRO A 94 -5.02 -1.58 -0.71
CA PRO A 94 -5.50 -1.84 -2.05
C PRO A 94 -4.66 -2.88 -2.77
N THR A 95 -5.31 -3.68 -3.61
CA THR A 95 -4.68 -4.53 -4.61
C THR A 95 -4.38 -3.70 -5.87
N LEU A 96 -4.42 -4.28 -7.08
CA LEU A 96 -4.15 -3.52 -8.29
C LEU A 96 -5.36 -2.62 -8.62
N VAL A 97 -5.19 -1.31 -8.42
CA VAL A 97 -6.26 -0.32 -8.64
C VAL A 97 -6.45 -0.04 -10.13
N VAL A 98 -7.67 -0.26 -10.62
CA VAL A 98 -8.04 -0.07 -12.04
C VAL A 98 -9.33 0.75 -12.11
N GLY A 99 -9.37 1.73 -13.03
CA GLY A 99 -10.57 2.52 -13.25
C GLY A 99 -10.28 3.80 -14.03
N PRO A 100 -11.32 4.58 -14.39
CA PRO A 100 -11.17 5.92 -14.94
C PRO A 100 -10.40 6.82 -13.99
N PHE A 101 -9.66 7.80 -14.51
CA PHE A 101 -8.87 8.73 -13.71
C PHE A 101 -8.90 10.14 -14.34
N ILE A 102 -8.66 11.16 -13.51
CA ILE A 102 -8.68 12.57 -13.95
C ILE A 102 -7.29 13.15 -14.28
N MET A 103 -6.22 12.42 -13.97
CA MET A 103 -4.84 12.83 -14.25
C MET A 103 -4.51 12.75 -15.75
N GLN A 104 -3.57 13.58 -16.21
CA GLN A 104 -3.18 13.66 -17.63
C GLN A 104 -2.10 12.65 -18.03
N SER A 105 -1.33 12.13 -17.06
CA SER A 105 -0.32 11.11 -17.29
C SER A 105 -0.86 9.71 -16.99
N MET A 106 -0.20 8.68 -17.52
CA MET A 106 -0.57 7.29 -17.28
C MET A 106 -0.39 6.93 -15.79
N PRO A 107 -1.43 6.46 -15.07
CA PRO A 107 -1.29 5.97 -13.72
C PRO A 107 -0.34 4.77 -13.66
N PRO A 108 0.56 4.67 -12.67
CA PRO A 108 1.49 3.54 -12.55
C PRO A 108 0.81 2.17 -12.46
N SER A 109 -0.35 2.08 -11.82
CA SER A 109 -1.12 0.82 -11.76
C SER A 109 -1.59 0.37 -13.14
N LEU A 110 -1.95 1.29 -14.03
CA LEU A 110 -2.42 0.97 -15.38
C LEU A 110 -1.29 0.51 -16.32
N LEU A 111 -0.04 0.90 -16.06
CA LEU A 111 1.11 0.26 -16.75
C LEU A 111 1.15 -1.25 -16.49
N THR A 112 0.78 -1.66 -15.27
CA THR A 112 0.67 -3.08 -14.90
C THR A 112 -0.61 -3.69 -15.45
N ALA A 113 -1.77 -3.07 -15.20
CA ALA A 113 -3.08 -3.61 -15.57
C ALA A 113 -3.28 -3.77 -17.08
N LEU A 114 -2.70 -2.87 -17.88
CA LEU A 114 -2.77 -2.90 -19.34
C LEU A 114 -1.52 -3.52 -19.98
N SER A 115 -0.65 -4.16 -19.18
CA SER A 115 0.61 -4.72 -19.70
C SER A 115 0.41 -5.76 -20.79
N LEU A 116 -0.64 -6.59 -20.70
CA LEU A 116 -0.98 -7.58 -21.74
C LEU A 116 -1.39 -6.93 -23.08
N ILE A 117 -1.96 -5.73 -23.03
CA ILE A 117 -2.35 -4.97 -24.23
C ILE A 117 -1.13 -4.25 -24.82
N THR A 118 -0.29 -3.68 -23.96
CA THR A 118 0.90 -2.91 -24.36
C THR A 118 2.13 -3.77 -24.66
N GLY A 119 2.10 -5.06 -24.30
CA GLY A 119 3.22 -5.99 -24.45
C GLY A 119 4.33 -5.79 -23.40
N ASN A 120 4.04 -5.15 -22.26
CA ASN A 120 5.04 -4.88 -21.22
C ASN A 120 5.25 -6.09 -20.30
N GLU A 121 6.02 -7.07 -20.77
CA GLU A 121 6.22 -8.37 -20.10
C GLU A 121 6.80 -8.27 -18.68
N ALA A 122 7.53 -7.20 -18.36
CA ALA A 122 8.11 -6.98 -17.03
C ALA A 122 7.06 -6.92 -15.90
N HIS A 123 5.80 -6.65 -16.24
CA HIS A 123 4.69 -6.55 -15.31
C HIS A 123 3.84 -7.83 -15.19
N TYR A 124 4.05 -8.83 -16.06
CA TYR A 124 3.22 -10.04 -16.08
C TYR A 124 3.31 -10.85 -14.78
N GLY A 125 4.46 -10.77 -14.08
CA GLY A 125 4.62 -11.40 -12.76
C GLY A 125 3.58 -10.95 -11.75
N ILE A 126 3.19 -9.67 -11.76
CA ILE A 126 2.17 -9.10 -10.87
C ILE A 126 0.77 -9.59 -11.28
N LEU A 127 0.51 -9.78 -12.57
CA LEU A 127 -0.80 -10.17 -13.09
C LEU A 127 -1.10 -11.67 -12.99
N LYS A 128 -0.07 -12.52 -12.91
CA LYS A 128 -0.21 -14.00 -12.97
C LYS A 128 -1.24 -14.55 -11.98
N GLN A 129 -1.39 -13.90 -10.83
CA GLN A 129 -2.39 -14.16 -9.80
C GLN A 129 -2.79 -12.82 -9.16
N GLY A 130 -3.26 -11.90 -10.01
CA GLY A 130 -3.60 -10.53 -9.63
C GLY A 130 -4.99 -10.42 -9.01
N HIS A 131 -5.09 -9.55 -8.01
CA HIS A 131 -6.35 -9.07 -7.44
C HIS A 131 -6.54 -7.61 -7.85
N TYR A 132 -7.79 -7.20 -8.05
CA TYR A 132 -8.11 -5.87 -8.58
C TYR A 132 -9.18 -5.20 -7.73
N VAL A 133 -9.12 -3.87 -7.66
CA VAL A 133 -10.15 -3.03 -7.03
C VAL A 133 -10.45 -1.84 -7.93
N HIS A 134 -11.72 -1.45 -8.03
CA HIS A 134 -12.08 -0.27 -8.80
C HIS A 134 -11.58 1.01 -8.10
N LEU A 135 -11.16 2.02 -8.86
CA LEU A 135 -10.68 3.29 -8.27
C LEU A 135 -11.74 3.93 -7.36
N ASP A 136 -12.98 4.01 -7.83
CA ASP A 136 -14.06 4.64 -7.06
C ASP A 136 -14.35 3.85 -5.77
N ASP A 137 -14.33 2.52 -5.80
CA ASP A 137 -14.54 1.70 -4.59
C ASP A 137 -13.43 1.92 -3.57
N LEU A 138 -12.18 2.05 -4.02
CA LEU A 138 -11.06 2.37 -3.15
C LEU A 138 -11.24 3.77 -2.53
N CYS A 139 -11.62 4.77 -3.31
CA CYS A 139 -11.89 6.12 -2.81
C CYS A 139 -13.04 6.14 -1.80
N MET A 140 -14.14 5.43 -2.09
CA MET A 140 -15.27 5.29 -1.18
C MET A 140 -14.85 4.58 0.12
N SER A 141 -13.96 3.58 0.05
CA SER A 141 -13.42 2.90 1.23
C SER A 141 -12.62 3.84 2.13
N HIS A 142 -11.82 4.75 1.55
CA HIS A 142 -11.10 5.76 2.32
C HIS A 142 -12.06 6.70 3.07
N ILE A 143 -13.10 7.18 2.39
CA ILE A 143 -14.12 8.04 3.01
C ILE A 143 -14.86 7.28 4.12
N PHE A 144 -15.32 6.07 3.81
CA PHE A 144 -16.08 5.24 4.74
C PHE A 144 -15.30 4.94 6.02
N LEU A 145 -14.03 4.52 5.92
CA LEU A 145 -13.21 4.17 7.08
C LEU A 145 -12.84 5.41 7.91
N TYR A 146 -12.69 6.56 7.26
CA TYR A 146 -12.49 7.83 7.97
C TYR A 146 -13.74 8.25 8.78
N GLU A 147 -14.93 8.11 8.19
CA GLU A 147 -16.19 8.56 8.79
C GLU A 147 -16.77 7.56 9.80
N ASN A 148 -16.54 6.26 9.61
CA ASN A 148 -17.10 5.21 10.47
C ASN A 148 -16.41 5.20 11.85
N PRO A 149 -17.12 5.46 12.95
CA PRO A 149 -16.55 5.44 14.30
C PRO A 149 -16.18 4.03 14.81
N LYS A 150 -16.64 2.97 14.12
CA LYS A 150 -16.35 1.56 14.44
C LYS A 150 -15.26 0.94 13.57
N ALA A 151 -14.64 1.73 12.70
CA ALA A 151 -13.51 1.25 11.92
C ALA A 151 -12.27 1.17 12.82
N GLU A 152 -11.59 0.02 12.79
CA GLU A 152 -10.36 -0.31 13.50
C GLU A 152 -9.29 -0.68 12.48
#